data_AF-A0A4Q6FVR2-F1
#
_entry.id   AF-A0A4Q6FVR2-F1
#
_cell.length_a   1.000
_cell.length_b   1.000
_cell.length_c   1.000
_cell.angle_alpha   90.00
_cell.angle_beta   90.00
_cell.angle_gamma   90.00
#
_symmetry.space_group_name_H-M   'P 1'
#
loop_
_entity.id
_entity.type
_entity.pdbx_description
1 polymer ?
#
loop_
_entity_poly.entity_id
_entity_poly.type
_entity_poly.pdbx_seq_one_letter_code
_entity_poly.pdbx_strand_id
1 'polypeptide(L)'
;MNTSRVTQRNPDDSAGDYMTNEIDSSEGKALMPKSFGAAFREAREQAGFSIERAAVATRISASFIEALENQNFKVLPGEIFGRGFVRNLARAYSTDAKPLVAAYDLAVSVQPGEPLTESPRETKNKSHNNHQRLSVPMAPRRPSVDTEALQRNAASAWKFARPVVIAVPVLLGVLWVGQTAYQSYRSAQSQP
;
A
#
# COMPACT_ATOMS: atom_id res chain seq x y z
N MET A 1 8.32 73.00 -56.08
CA MET A 1 7.39 72.68 -54.99
C MET A 1 7.63 71.25 -54.50
N ASN A 2 7.52 71.08 -53.18
CA ASN A 2 7.51 69.86 -52.37
C ASN A 2 8.87 69.32 -51.86
N THR A 3 9.17 69.73 -50.63
CA THR A 3 10.21 69.22 -49.73
C THR A 3 9.61 68.15 -48.81
N SER A 4 10.17 66.95 -48.81
CA SER A 4 9.92 65.85 -47.85
C SER A 4 11.31 65.31 -47.49
N ARG A 5 11.67 64.94 -46.27
CA ARG A 5 10.91 64.36 -45.15
C ARG A 5 11.76 64.49 -43.89
N VAL A 6 11.11 64.90 -42.80
CA VAL A 6 11.57 64.80 -41.42
C VAL A 6 11.47 63.34 -40.96
N THR A 7 12.52 62.82 -40.33
CA THR A 7 12.49 61.72 -39.34
C THR A 7 13.61 62.02 -38.34
N GLN A 8 13.39 62.92 -37.38
CA GLN A 8 12.94 62.64 -36.01
C GLN A 8 13.82 61.61 -35.27
N ARG A 9 14.60 62.17 -34.34
CA ARG A 9 15.55 61.60 -33.38
C ARG A 9 14.78 60.84 -32.28
N ASN A 10 15.23 59.66 -31.87
CA ASN A 10 14.77 59.01 -30.65
C ASN A 10 15.91 59.06 -29.60
N PRO A 11 15.67 59.62 -28.40
CA PRO A 11 16.64 59.71 -27.31
C PRO A 11 16.54 58.48 -26.39
N ASP A 12 17.51 58.37 -25.48
CA ASP A 12 17.64 57.39 -24.40
C ASP A 12 18.40 56.09 -24.70
N ASP A 13 19.69 56.23 -24.96
CA ASP A 13 20.71 55.24 -24.57
C ASP A 13 20.96 55.37 -23.05
N SER A 14 20.08 54.81 -22.22
CA SER A 14 20.32 54.66 -20.78
C SER A 14 20.50 53.18 -20.46
N ALA A 15 21.77 52.81 -20.40
CA ALA A 15 22.26 51.50 -20.02
C ALA A 15 21.92 51.16 -18.56
N GLY A 16 21.40 49.94 -18.37
CA GLY A 16 21.80 49.09 -17.25
C GLY A 16 21.17 49.36 -15.88
N ASP A 17 19.85 49.33 -15.80
CA ASP A 17 19.14 49.12 -14.52
C ASP A 17 17.94 48.19 -14.71
N TYR A 18 18.20 46.87 -14.75
CA TYR A 18 17.15 45.87 -14.55
C TYR A 18 17.71 44.68 -13.77
N MET A 19 17.28 44.64 -12.51
CA MET A 19 16.98 43.46 -11.71
C MET A 19 17.96 42.29 -11.77
N THR A 20 18.73 42.18 -10.68
CA THR A 20 19.07 40.90 -10.07
C THR A 20 17.81 40.06 -9.91
N ASN A 21 17.57 39.16 -10.86
CA ASN A 21 16.60 38.10 -10.68
C ASN A 21 17.22 37.11 -9.69
N GLU A 22 17.03 37.40 -8.40
CA GLU A 22 17.14 36.41 -7.34
C GLU A 22 16.10 35.34 -7.62
N ILE A 23 16.49 34.37 -8.44
CA ILE A 23 15.74 33.13 -8.59
C ILE A 23 15.89 32.43 -7.25
N ASP A 24 14.94 32.69 -6.36
CA ASP A 24 14.67 31.87 -5.19
C ASP A 24 14.48 30.43 -5.69
N SER A 25 15.57 29.68 -5.61
CA SER A 25 15.74 28.36 -6.19
C SER A 25 15.06 27.28 -5.33
N SER A 26 14.19 27.68 -4.41
CA SER A 26 13.53 26.79 -3.45
C SER A 26 12.09 26.38 -3.85
N GLU A 27 11.42 27.12 -4.74
CA GLU A 27 10.00 26.87 -5.05
C GLU A 27 9.73 25.97 -6.28
N GLY A 28 10.74 25.69 -7.11
CA GLY A 28 10.58 24.89 -8.35
C GLY A 28 10.51 23.37 -8.17
N LYS A 29 10.61 22.84 -6.95
CA LYS A 29 10.74 21.38 -6.71
C LYS A 29 9.39 20.64 -6.61
N ALA A 30 8.27 21.37 -6.58
CA ALA A 30 7.00 20.83 -6.06
C ALA A 30 5.99 20.27 -7.09
N LEU A 31 6.27 20.21 -8.40
CA LEU A 31 5.21 19.89 -9.38
C LEU A 31 5.53 18.75 -10.37
N MET A 32 6.57 17.95 -10.15
CA MET A 32 6.66 16.66 -10.86
C MET A 32 5.81 15.62 -10.12
N PRO A 33 4.78 15.02 -10.75
CA PRO A 33 4.04 13.94 -10.13
C PRO A 33 5.01 12.81 -9.81
N LYS A 34 5.10 12.46 -8.53
CA LYS A 34 5.99 11.41 -8.04
C LYS A 34 5.67 10.09 -8.74
N SER A 35 6.70 9.36 -9.18
CA SER A 35 6.50 8.04 -9.79
C SER A 35 5.81 7.10 -8.80
N PHE A 36 5.05 6.12 -9.30
CA PHE A 36 4.37 5.13 -8.44
C PHE A 36 5.35 4.52 -7.43
N GLY A 37 6.52 4.07 -7.88
CA GLY A 37 7.50 3.42 -7.03
C GLY A 37 8.00 4.33 -5.89
N ALA A 38 8.26 5.60 -6.20
CA ALA A 38 8.68 6.58 -5.21
C ALA A 38 7.55 6.94 -4.23
N ALA A 39 6.30 7.08 -4.71
CA ALA A 39 5.14 7.31 -3.85
C ALA A 39 4.88 6.12 -2.92
N PHE A 40 5.07 4.90 -3.43
CA PHE A 40 4.89 3.67 -2.68
C PHE A 40 5.96 3.47 -1.60
N ARG A 41 7.23 3.81 -1.91
CA ARG A 41 8.33 3.85 -0.93
C ARG A 41 8.04 4.83 0.20
N GLU A 42 7.61 6.03 -0.13
CA GLU A 42 7.26 7.05 0.86
C GLU A 42 6.12 6.60 1.76
N ALA A 43 5.07 5.98 1.21
CA ALA A 43 3.98 5.43 2.02
C ALA A 43 4.49 4.39 3.04
N ARG A 44 5.44 3.54 2.65
CA ARG A 44 6.09 2.58 3.57
C ARG A 44 6.88 3.30 4.66
N GLU A 45 7.68 4.29 4.29
CA GLU A 45 8.56 5.03 5.22
C GLU A 45 7.76 5.87 6.21
N GLN A 46 6.71 6.56 5.75
CA GLN A 46 5.78 7.30 6.60
C GLN A 46 5.03 6.39 7.59
N ALA A 47 4.74 5.15 7.19
CA ALA A 47 4.17 4.14 8.08
C ALA A 47 5.20 3.52 9.05
N GLY A 48 6.49 3.89 8.97
CA GLY A 48 7.56 3.36 9.82
C GLY A 48 7.90 1.89 9.54
N PHE A 49 7.70 1.43 8.31
CA PHE A 49 8.04 0.07 7.90
C PHE A 49 9.42 0.02 7.23
N SER A 50 10.27 -0.91 7.68
CA SER A 50 11.36 -1.41 6.83
C SER A 50 10.80 -2.40 5.80
N ILE A 51 11.60 -2.72 4.77
CA ILE A 51 11.20 -3.70 3.75
C ILE A 51 10.99 -5.08 4.39
N GLU A 52 11.86 -5.48 5.31
CA GLU A 52 11.79 -6.75 6.05
C GLU A 52 10.54 -6.80 6.94
N ARG A 53 10.25 -5.69 7.64
CA ARG A 53 9.04 -5.59 8.47
C ARG A 53 7.78 -5.71 7.62
N ALA A 54 7.77 -5.06 6.44
CA ALA A 54 6.64 -5.14 5.51
C ALA A 54 6.48 -6.56 4.95
N ALA A 55 7.61 -7.22 4.64
CA ALA A 55 7.63 -8.61 4.17
C ALA A 55 7.03 -9.57 5.20
N VAL A 56 7.46 -9.47 6.46
CA VAL A 56 6.94 -10.29 7.56
C VAL A 56 5.45 -10.02 7.79
N ALA A 57 5.04 -8.76 7.82
CA ALA A 57 3.65 -8.38 8.08
C ALA A 57 2.67 -8.85 6.99
N THR A 58 3.10 -8.84 5.74
CA THR A 58 2.23 -9.13 4.59
C THR A 58 2.43 -10.51 3.97
N ARG A 59 3.49 -11.22 4.37
CA ARG A 59 3.99 -12.47 3.73
C ARG A 59 4.33 -12.31 2.26
N ILE A 60 4.70 -11.10 1.85
CA ILE A 60 5.22 -10.81 0.51
C ILE A 60 6.74 -10.80 0.61
N SER A 61 7.44 -11.42 -0.34
CA SER A 61 8.91 -11.42 -0.35
C SER A 61 9.46 -9.99 -0.38
N ALA A 62 10.53 -9.72 0.39
CA ALA A 62 11.24 -8.44 0.38
C ALA A 62 11.64 -8.03 -1.05
N SER A 63 12.10 -8.99 -1.85
CA SER A 63 12.46 -8.77 -3.26
C SER A 63 11.30 -8.26 -4.12
N PHE A 64 10.06 -8.69 -3.84
CA PHE A 64 8.89 -8.17 -4.56
C PHE A 64 8.47 -6.78 -4.09
N ILE A 65 8.69 -6.45 -2.81
CA ILE A 65 8.45 -5.10 -2.28
C ILE A 65 9.45 -4.13 -2.90
N GLU A 66 10.74 -4.49 -2.95
CA GLU A 66 11.77 -3.74 -3.66
C GLU A 66 11.44 -3.57 -5.14
N ALA A 67 10.99 -4.64 -5.80
CA ALA A 67 10.60 -4.60 -7.20
C ALA A 67 9.44 -3.61 -7.44
N LEU A 68 8.43 -3.56 -6.56
CA LEU A 68 7.34 -2.59 -6.64
C LEU A 68 7.84 -1.15 -6.48
N GLU A 69 8.72 -0.89 -5.50
CA GLU A 69 9.29 0.44 -5.28
C GLU A 69 10.22 0.90 -6.40
N ASN A 70 10.88 -0.04 -7.08
CA ASN A 70 11.76 0.23 -8.21
C ASN A 70 11.03 0.12 -9.57
N GLN A 71 9.71 -0.08 -9.56
CA GLN A 71 8.88 -0.29 -10.76
C GLN A 71 9.36 -1.44 -11.67
N ASN A 72 10.09 -2.40 -11.12
CA ASN A 72 10.55 -3.58 -11.83
C ASN A 72 9.47 -4.67 -11.81
N PHE A 73 8.37 -4.43 -12.51
CA PHE A 73 7.21 -5.32 -12.48
C PHE A 73 7.46 -6.68 -13.14
N LYS A 74 8.54 -6.82 -13.94
CA LYS A 74 8.92 -8.06 -14.64
C LYS A 74 9.30 -9.21 -13.69
N VAL A 75 9.72 -8.88 -12.46
CA VAL A 75 10.13 -9.86 -11.45
C VAL A 75 8.93 -10.38 -10.65
N LEU A 76 7.78 -9.71 -10.72
CA LEU A 76 6.59 -10.12 -9.99
C LEU A 76 6.04 -11.44 -10.56
N PRO A 77 5.48 -12.32 -9.71
CA PRO A 77 4.89 -13.57 -10.15
C PRO A 77 3.56 -13.28 -10.87
N GLY A 78 3.60 -12.91 -12.15
CA GLY A 78 2.41 -12.62 -12.96
C GLY A 78 1.67 -11.31 -12.62
N GLU A 79 0.96 -10.74 -13.60
CA GLU A 79 0.36 -9.40 -13.51
C GLU A 79 -0.71 -9.27 -12.41
N ILE A 80 -1.52 -10.32 -12.22
CA ILE A 80 -2.66 -10.35 -11.30
C ILE A 80 -2.20 -10.17 -9.84
N PHE A 81 -1.00 -10.66 -9.53
CA PHE A 81 -0.47 -10.64 -8.17
C PHE A 81 -0.01 -9.25 -7.75
N GLY A 82 0.47 -8.42 -8.69
CA GLY A 82 0.92 -7.06 -8.39
C GLY A 82 -0.16 -6.20 -7.75
N ARG A 83 -1.38 -6.18 -8.32
CA ARG A 83 -2.52 -5.44 -7.72
C ARG A 83 -2.88 -5.98 -6.33
N GLY A 84 -2.74 -7.29 -6.11
CA GLY A 84 -2.95 -7.94 -4.82
C GLY A 84 -1.92 -7.49 -3.78
N PHE A 85 -0.64 -7.43 -4.17
CA PHE A 85 0.45 -6.97 -3.32
C PHE A 85 0.29 -5.50 -2.94
N VAL A 86 -0.02 -4.63 -3.91
CA VAL A 86 -0.27 -3.20 -3.66
C VAL A 86 -1.39 -3.01 -2.65
N ARG A 87 -2.51 -3.74 -2.78
CA ARG A 87 -3.61 -3.70 -1.80
C ARG A 87 -3.21 -4.18 -0.41
N ASN A 88 -2.46 -5.28 -0.34
CA ASN A 88 -2.05 -5.86 0.95
C ASN A 88 -1.07 -4.94 1.69
N LEU A 89 -0.09 -4.38 0.98
CA LEU A 89 0.89 -3.43 1.52
C LEU A 89 0.23 -2.10 1.91
N ALA A 90 -0.67 -1.54 1.09
CA ALA A 90 -1.41 -0.34 1.44
C ALA A 90 -2.19 -0.50 2.75
N ARG A 91 -2.81 -1.67 2.95
CA ARG A 91 -3.47 -2.02 4.22
C ARG A 91 -2.49 -2.10 5.39
N ALA A 92 -1.32 -2.72 5.19
CA ALA A 92 -0.28 -2.78 6.22
C ALA A 92 0.25 -1.39 6.60
N TYR A 93 0.31 -0.47 5.64
CA TYR A 93 0.75 0.91 5.83
C TYR A 93 -0.38 1.85 6.30
N SER A 94 -1.60 1.33 6.54
CA SER A 94 -2.78 2.13 6.88
C SER A 94 -3.07 3.27 5.89
N THR A 95 -2.79 3.06 4.60
CA THR A 95 -3.00 4.02 3.49
C THR A 95 -4.14 3.56 2.57
N ASP A 96 -4.80 4.50 1.89
CA ASP A 96 -5.81 4.16 0.89
C ASP A 96 -5.20 3.38 -0.29
N ALA A 97 -5.70 2.17 -0.51
CA ALA A 97 -5.24 1.31 -1.58
C ALA A 97 -5.73 1.76 -2.96
N LYS A 98 -6.87 2.44 -3.06
CA LYS A 98 -7.47 2.83 -4.35
C LYS A 98 -6.51 3.68 -5.22
N PRO A 99 -5.96 4.80 -4.72
CA PRO A 99 -5.05 5.63 -5.53
C PRO A 99 -3.76 4.89 -5.88
N LEU A 100 -3.25 4.04 -4.97
CA LEU A 100 -2.02 3.27 -5.21
C LEU A 100 -2.21 2.19 -6.28
N VAL A 101 -3.36 1.50 -6.28
CA VAL A 101 -3.69 0.52 -7.33
C VAL A 101 -3.86 1.21 -8.68
N ALA A 102 -4.52 2.36 -8.74
CA ALA A 102 -4.66 3.12 -9.98
C ALA A 102 -3.29 3.59 -10.52
N ALA A 103 -2.42 4.08 -9.64
CA ALA A 103 -1.06 4.47 -10.00
C ALA A 103 -0.20 3.27 -10.45
N TYR A 104 -0.38 2.10 -9.83
CA TYR A 104 0.25 0.86 -10.27
C TYR A 104 -0.20 0.47 -11.67
N ASP A 105 -1.51 0.45 -11.94
CA ASP A 105 -2.07 0.08 -13.24
C ASP A 105 -1.54 1.01 -14.34
N LEU A 106 -1.49 2.32 -14.10
CA LEU A 106 -0.90 3.29 -15.02
C LEU A 106 0.61 3.02 -15.24
N ALA A 107 1.36 2.75 -14.18
CA ALA A 107 2.80 2.50 -14.26
C ALA A 107 3.13 1.22 -15.05
N VAL A 108 2.30 0.18 -14.95
CA VAL A 108 2.46 -1.06 -15.72
C VAL A 108 2.19 -0.80 -17.20
N SER A 109 1.14 -0.03 -17.55
CA SER A 109 0.76 0.27 -18.94
C SER A 109 1.75 1.16 -19.69
N VAL A 110 2.55 1.98 -18.99
CA VAL A 110 3.50 2.92 -19.60
C VAL A 110 4.86 2.28 -19.92
N GLN A 111 5.14 1.06 -19.45
CA GLN A 111 6.41 0.40 -19.76
C GLN A 111 6.51 0.02 -21.25
N PRO A 112 7.51 0.52 -22.00
CA PRO A 112 7.66 0.21 -23.41
C PRO A 112 8.06 -1.26 -23.62
N GLY A 113 7.25 -1.99 -24.39
CA GLY A 113 7.66 -3.23 -25.05
C GLY A 113 7.36 -4.54 -24.33
N GLU A 114 6.07 -4.86 -24.17
CA GLU A 114 5.49 -6.21 -24.34
C GLU A 114 3.95 -6.04 -24.21
N PRO A 115 3.12 -6.46 -25.19
CA PRO A 115 1.67 -6.46 -25.02
C PRO A 115 1.31 -7.57 -24.03
N LEU A 116 1.06 -7.19 -22.77
CA LEU A 116 0.61 -8.12 -21.74
C LEU A 116 -0.80 -8.60 -22.12
N THR A 117 -0.89 -9.90 -22.39
CA THR A 117 -2.11 -10.60 -22.74
C THR A 117 -3.12 -10.42 -21.61
N GLU A 118 -4.11 -9.55 -21.83
CA GLU A 118 -5.38 -9.62 -21.11
C GLU A 118 -5.88 -11.06 -21.23
N SER A 119 -5.82 -11.82 -20.15
CA SER A 119 -6.52 -13.10 -20.08
C SER A 119 -8.00 -12.81 -20.31
N PRO A 120 -8.63 -13.32 -21.38
CA PRO A 120 -10.02 -13.01 -21.67
C PRO A 120 -10.88 -13.52 -20.52
N ARG A 121 -11.44 -12.59 -19.74
CA ARG A 121 -12.58 -12.89 -18.89
C ARG A 121 -13.75 -13.18 -19.82
N GLU A 122 -13.96 -14.44 -20.14
CA GLU A 122 -15.14 -14.90 -20.87
C GLU A 122 -16.38 -14.68 -19.99
N THR A 123 -17.03 -13.53 -20.18
CA THR A 123 -18.42 -13.32 -19.80
C THR A 123 -19.31 -14.03 -20.81
N LYS A 124 -19.91 -15.17 -20.42
CA LYS A 124 -21.05 -15.71 -21.16
C LYS A 124 -22.16 -16.15 -20.23
N ASN A 125 -22.96 -15.18 -19.82
CA ASN A 125 -24.36 -15.42 -19.48
C ASN A 125 -25.13 -15.67 -20.78
N LYS A 126 -25.51 -16.92 -21.05
CA LYS A 126 -26.59 -17.25 -21.99
C LYS A 126 -27.43 -18.37 -21.37
N SER A 127 -28.48 -17.95 -20.69
CA SER A 127 -29.72 -18.68 -20.51
C SER A 127 -30.15 -19.34 -21.83
N HIS A 128 -30.18 -20.67 -21.89
CA HIS A 128 -31.15 -21.44 -22.67
C HIS A 128 -31.48 -22.71 -21.90
N ASN A 129 -32.75 -22.83 -21.56
CA ASN A 129 -33.34 -24.02 -20.99
C ASN A 129 -33.43 -25.12 -22.07
N ASN A 130 -33.29 -26.37 -21.63
CA ASN A 130 -34.06 -27.54 -22.06
C ASN A 130 -33.45 -28.61 -23.00
N HIS A 131 -33.76 -29.86 -22.61
CA HIS A 131 -33.81 -31.12 -23.37
C HIS A 131 -32.52 -31.76 -23.91
N GLN A 132 -31.89 -32.65 -23.13
CA GLN A 132 -31.62 -34.01 -23.64
C GLN A 132 -31.36 -35.00 -22.49
N ARG A 133 -32.32 -35.90 -22.30
CA ARG A 133 -32.22 -37.09 -21.46
C ARG A 133 -31.38 -38.13 -22.23
N LEU A 134 -30.16 -38.41 -21.79
CA LEU A 134 -29.42 -39.62 -22.14
C LEU A 134 -28.90 -40.25 -20.85
N SER A 135 -29.37 -41.46 -20.58
CA SER A 135 -29.05 -42.31 -19.45
C SER A 135 -27.55 -42.53 -19.34
N VAL A 136 -26.90 -41.90 -18.36
CA VAL A 136 -25.53 -42.26 -17.96
C VAL A 136 -25.63 -43.48 -17.04
N PRO A 137 -24.95 -44.60 -17.34
CA PRO A 137 -24.86 -45.72 -16.41
C PRO A 137 -24.15 -45.27 -15.13
N MET A 138 -24.78 -45.60 -14.01
CA MET A 138 -24.34 -45.27 -12.65
C MET A 138 -22.92 -45.78 -12.39
N ALA A 139 -21.92 -44.91 -12.50
CA ALA A 139 -20.56 -45.18 -12.06
C ALA A 139 -20.55 -45.43 -10.53
N PRO A 140 -19.69 -46.34 -10.02
CA PRO A 140 -19.64 -46.65 -8.59
C PRO A 140 -19.37 -45.37 -7.78
N ARG A 141 -20.14 -45.19 -6.70
CA ARG A 141 -20.04 -44.05 -5.78
C ARG A 141 -18.59 -43.91 -5.31
N ARG A 142 -18.01 -42.71 -5.49
CA ARG A 142 -16.72 -42.35 -4.90
C ARG A 142 -16.78 -42.62 -3.38
N PRO A 143 -15.74 -43.21 -2.76
CA PRO A 143 -15.71 -43.37 -1.31
C PRO A 143 -15.92 -42.01 -0.66
N SER A 144 -16.85 -41.96 0.30
CA SER A 144 -17.06 -40.80 1.14
C SER A 144 -15.72 -40.43 1.76
N VAL A 145 -15.28 -39.20 1.54
CA VAL A 145 -14.16 -38.65 2.31
C VAL A 145 -14.68 -38.57 3.74
N ASP A 146 -14.24 -39.49 4.59
CA ASP A 146 -14.56 -39.47 6.02
C ASP A 146 -13.97 -38.19 6.61
N THR A 147 -14.82 -37.16 6.72
CA THR A 147 -14.49 -35.84 7.25
C THR A 147 -13.93 -35.90 8.68
N GLU A 148 -14.20 -37.00 9.39
CA GLU A 148 -13.67 -37.29 10.72
C GLU A 148 -12.16 -37.55 10.76
N ALA A 149 -11.50 -37.92 9.65
CA ALA A 149 -10.06 -38.21 9.63
C ALA A 149 -9.21 -36.92 9.56
N LEU A 150 -9.73 -35.85 8.96
CA LEU A 150 -9.05 -34.55 8.90
C LEU A 150 -9.13 -33.78 10.22
N GLN A 151 -10.17 -34.01 11.01
CA GLN A 151 -10.41 -33.28 12.25
C GLN A 151 -9.49 -33.70 13.41
N ARG A 152 -8.93 -34.93 13.35
CA ARG A 152 -8.06 -35.49 14.41
C ARG A 152 -6.72 -34.76 14.52
N ASN A 153 -6.27 -34.13 13.43
CA ASN A 153 -4.97 -33.45 13.36
C ASN A 153 -5.06 -31.91 13.27
N ALA A 154 -6.27 -31.33 13.27
CA ALA A 154 -6.46 -29.87 13.24
C ALA A 154 -6.69 -29.24 14.63
N ALA A 155 -6.71 -30.04 15.70
CA ALA A 155 -7.14 -29.62 17.03
C ALA A 155 -6.00 -29.19 17.98
N SER A 156 -4.79 -28.90 17.47
CA SER A 156 -3.59 -28.71 18.31
C SER A 156 -2.84 -27.38 18.12
N ALA A 157 -3.27 -26.48 17.21
CA ALA A 157 -2.45 -25.30 16.85
C ALA A 157 -2.96 -23.94 17.38
N TRP A 158 -4.10 -23.87 18.07
CA TRP A 158 -4.68 -22.60 18.57
C TRP A 158 -4.78 -22.46 20.09
N LYS A 159 -4.33 -23.46 20.87
CA LYS A 159 -4.51 -23.45 22.33
C LYS A 159 -3.42 -22.72 23.14
N PHE A 160 -2.47 -22.03 22.51
CA PHE A 160 -1.43 -21.28 23.24
C PHE A 160 -1.38 -19.77 22.98
N ALA A 161 -2.28 -19.21 22.16
CA ALA A 161 -2.27 -17.77 21.83
C ALA A 161 -3.19 -16.89 22.70
N ARG A 162 -3.69 -17.37 23.85
CA ARG A 162 -4.66 -16.62 24.68
C ARG A 162 -4.33 -16.32 26.17
N PRO A 163 -3.22 -16.72 26.82
CA PRO A 163 -3.02 -16.33 28.23
C PRO A 163 -2.10 -15.11 28.46
N VAL A 164 -1.50 -14.49 27.44
CA VAL A 164 -0.52 -13.41 27.66
C VAL A 164 -1.15 -12.00 27.70
N VAL A 165 -2.36 -11.81 27.18
CA VAL A 165 -2.98 -10.47 27.06
C VAL A 165 -3.75 -10.02 28.32
N ILE A 166 -4.08 -10.92 29.25
CA ILE A 166 -4.84 -10.58 30.47
C ILE A 166 -3.92 -10.32 31.69
N ALA A 167 -2.72 -10.91 31.75
CA ALA A 167 -1.85 -10.78 32.92
C ALA A 167 -1.24 -9.38 33.09
N VAL A 168 -0.93 -8.69 31.97
CA VAL A 168 -0.31 -7.36 31.97
C VAL A 168 -1.25 -6.26 32.51
N PRO A 169 -2.53 -6.16 32.12
CA PRO A 169 -3.43 -5.16 32.69
C PRO A 169 -3.78 -5.41 34.17
N VAL A 170 -3.81 -6.66 34.65
CA VAL A 170 -4.06 -6.96 36.07
C VAL A 170 -2.89 -6.54 36.95
N LEU A 171 -1.65 -6.78 36.52
CA LEU A 171 -0.45 -6.33 37.24
C LEU A 171 -0.30 -4.80 37.25
N LEU A 172 -0.63 -4.12 36.14
CA LEU A 172 -0.66 -2.65 36.10
C LEU A 172 -1.76 -2.05 36.99
N GLY A 173 -2.93 -2.71 37.08
CA GLY A 173 -4.02 -2.27 37.96
C GLY A 173 -3.65 -2.32 39.45
N VAL A 174 -2.99 -3.40 39.90
CA VAL A 174 -2.51 -3.52 41.29
C VAL A 174 -1.41 -2.49 41.59
N LEU A 175 -0.53 -2.19 40.63
CA LEU A 175 0.51 -1.18 40.79
C LEU A 175 -0.07 0.24 40.86
N TRP A 176 -1.11 0.56 40.08
CA TRP A 176 -1.78 1.86 40.10
C TRP A 176 -2.57 2.11 41.39
N VAL A 177 -3.23 1.09 41.94
CA VAL A 177 -3.95 1.18 43.23
C VAL A 177 -2.97 1.28 44.42
N GLY A 178 -1.81 0.61 44.36
CA GLY A 178 -0.77 0.75 45.38
C GLY A 178 -0.21 2.18 45.47
N GLN A 179 -0.09 2.88 44.33
CA GLN A 179 0.53 4.21 44.28
C GLN A 179 -0.38 5.33 44.82
N THR A 180 -1.71 5.13 44.83
CA THR A 180 -2.66 6.09 45.42
C THR A 180 -2.83 5.88 46.92
N ALA A 181 -2.83 4.63 47.40
CA ALA A 181 -2.93 4.31 48.82
C ALA A 181 -1.64 4.60 49.62
N TYR A 182 -0.47 4.54 48.98
CA TYR A 182 0.83 4.79 49.65
C TYR A 182 0.96 6.24 50.16
N GLN A 183 0.38 7.21 49.45
CA GLN A 183 0.44 8.61 49.88
C GLN A 183 -0.42 8.87 51.12
N SER A 184 -1.56 8.18 51.25
CA SER A 184 -2.44 8.28 52.41
C SER A 184 -1.84 7.63 53.67
N TYR A 185 -1.11 6.52 53.53
CA TYR A 185 -0.46 5.85 54.67
C TYR A 185 0.67 6.69 55.27
N ARG A 186 1.53 7.30 54.44
CA ARG A 186 2.66 8.13 54.90
C ARG A 186 2.22 9.39 55.66
N SER A 187 1.04 9.92 55.30
CA SER A 187 0.46 11.12 55.91
C SER A 187 -0.08 10.87 57.33
N ALA A 188 -0.43 9.62 57.65
CA ALA A 188 -1.03 9.26 58.94
C ALA A 188 0.00 9.00 60.07
N GLN A 189 1.28 8.83 59.74
CA GLN A 189 2.35 8.49 60.70
C GLN A 189 3.33 9.64 61.00
N SER A 190 3.09 10.83 60.46
CA SER A 190 3.97 11.99 60.59
C SER A 190 3.39 13.13 61.45
N GLN A 191 2.35 12.88 62.24
CA GLN A 191 1.92 13.79 63.31
C GLN A 191 2.55 13.36 64.64
N PRO A 192 3.42 14.20 65.26
CA PRO A 192 3.96 13.96 66.60
C PRO A 192 2.92 14.19 67.70
#